data_AF-A0A1J5JE91-F1
#
_entry.id   AF-A0A1J5JE91-F1
#
_cell.length_a   1.000
_cell.length_b   1.000
_cell.length_c   1.000
_cell.angle_alpha   90.00
_cell.angle_beta   90.00
_cell.angle_gamma   90.00
#
_symmetry.space_group_name_H-M   'P 1'
#
loop_
_entity.id
_entity.type
_entity.pdbx_description
1 polymer ?
#
loop_
_entity_poly.entity_id
_entity_poly.type
_entity_poly.pdbx_seq_one_letter_code
_entity_poly.pdbx_strand_id
1 'polypeptide(L)'
;MAIMLEEGRVKQAVGSLLAMFQSGELPAKAARTFISARAGYGKPSDKWSLGNRLLMLVAGTEDARGYQQWREAGRQVKKGARAFYILAPLTKKVTQKVVDPETGEEKQEEKVICTGFHGIPVFRYEDTEGEPLPQADYSPPELPPLYEVAGRFGVEVKYLPFAGTAAGRFRPGRNEIDLYSHDLDVFFHELAHAVHNTIRPLKGGQHRDQEIIAETVACVLCELYGAKGYLWHGWEYIKHYGGQDPRAALKAIMAVLNDVEEVLRRIFEAEGMAKDKVA
;
A
#
# COMPACT_ATOMS: atom_id res chain seq x y z
N MET A 1 14.45 -10.87 35.52
CA MET A 1 15.10 -11.94 34.74
C MET A 1 15.38 -11.37 33.36
N ALA A 2 16.64 -11.21 33.00
CA ALA A 2 17.05 -10.58 31.75
C ALA A 2 16.56 -11.41 30.55
N ILE A 3 16.01 -10.72 29.55
CA ILE A 3 15.51 -11.30 28.30
C ILE A 3 16.73 -11.78 27.52
N MET A 4 16.89 -13.10 27.38
CA MET A 4 17.96 -13.69 26.58
C MET A 4 17.58 -13.60 25.11
N LEU A 5 18.17 -12.62 24.42
CA LEU A 5 18.08 -12.43 22.97
C LEU A 5 19.05 -13.40 22.27
N GLU A 6 18.63 -14.05 21.18
CA GLU A 6 19.60 -14.54 20.18
C GLU A 6 20.16 -13.29 19.45
N GLU A 7 21.28 -12.78 19.95
CA GLU A 7 21.70 -11.37 19.78
C GLU A 7 22.06 -10.95 18.34
N GLY A 8 22.43 -11.87 17.45
CA GLY A 8 22.92 -11.50 16.11
C GLY A 8 21.82 -11.20 15.09
N ARG A 9 20.88 -12.13 14.91
CA ARG A 9 19.90 -12.10 13.81
C ARG A 9 18.69 -11.21 14.11
N VAL A 10 18.24 -11.21 15.35
CA VAL A 10 17.19 -10.30 15.82
C VAL A 10 17.66 -8.85 15.73
N LYS A 11 18.93 -8.57 16.08
CA LYS A 11 19.53 -7.24 15.98
C LYS A 11 19.67 -6.75 14.54
N GLN A 12 19.86 -7.66 13.57
CA GLN A 12 19.82 -7.30 12.15
C GLN A 12 18.42 -6.89 11.70
N ALA A 13 17.39 -7.71 11.96
CA ALA A 13 16.02 -7.39 11.57
C ALA A 13 15.49 -6.12 12.26
N VAL A 14 15.76 -5.98 13.56
CA VAL A 14 15.44 -4.77 14.34
C VAL A 14 16.27 -3.58 13.85
N GLY A 15 17.55 -3.78 13.50
CA GLY A 15 18.40 -2.74 12.91
C GLY A 15 17.88 -2.23 11.58
N SER A 16 17.39 -3.11 10.69
CA SER A 16 16.76 -2.70 9.42
C SER A 16 15.45 -1.94 9.65
N LEU A 17 14.61 -2.39 10.58
CA LEU A 17 13.39 -1.68 10.97
C LEU A 17 13.72 -0.30 11.57
N LEU A 18 14.68 -0.24 12.49
CA LEU A 18 15.11 1.01 13.14
C LEU A 18 15.78 1.96 12.15
N ALA A 19 16.57 1.48 11.18
CA ALA A 19 17.14 2.32 10.12
C ALA A 19 16.04 2.94 9.24
N MET A 20 14.97 2.21 8.96
CA MET A 20 13.78 2.70 8.27
C MET A 20 13.02 3.75 9.10
N PHE A 21 12.89 3.56 10.42
CA PHE A 21 12.29 4.58 11.30
C PHE A 21 13.20 5.81 11.54
N GLN A 22 14.51 5.63 11.67
CA GLN A 22 15.49 6.67 12.02
C GLN A 22 15.88 7.57 10.85
N SER A 23 15.83 7.06 9.62
CA SER A 23 15.99 7.87 8.41
C SER A 23 14.82 8.85 8.19
N GLY A 24 13.72 8.71 8.95
CA GLY A 24 12.47 9.43 8.68
C GLY A 24 11.75 8.90 7.43
N GLU A 25 12.34 7.96 6.71
CA GLU A 25 11.72 7.21 5.62
C GLU A 25 10.87 6.07 6.18
N LEU A 26 9.92 6.38 7.05
CA LEU A 26 8.66 5.66 6.91
C LEU A 26 8.15 6.07 5.54
N PRO A 27 7.98 5.16 4.56
CA PRO A 27 7.34 5.56 3.32
C PRO A 27 6.03 6.23 3.73
N ALA A 28 5.72 7.43 3.21
CA ALA A 28 4.38 8.03 3.38
C ALA A 28 3.24 7.02 3.06
N LYS A 29 3.61 5.95 2.34
CA LYS A 29 2.87 4.76 1.95
C LYS A 29 2.55 3.78 3.11
N ALA A 30 3.24 3.82 4.26
CA ALA A 30 2.89 2.99 5.42
C ALA A 30 1.57 3.43 6.09
N ALA A 31 1.11 4.66 5.81
CA ALA A 31 -0.22 5.16 6.16
C ALA A 31 -1.29 4.83 5.10
N ARG A 32 -0.90 4.39 3.89
CA ARG A 32 -1.81 4.00 2.80
C ARG A 32 -2.17 2.51 2.89
N THR A 33 -3.36 2.16 2.46
CA THR A 33 -3.86 0.78 2.52
C THR A 33 -3.26 -0.03 1.37
N PHE A 34 -2.14 -0.73 1.60
CA PHE A 34 -1.62 -1.67 0.60
C PHE A 34 -2.62 -2.80 0.34
N ILE A 35 -2.86 -3.07 -0.95
CA ILE A 35 -3.87 -4.03 -1.37
C ILE A 35 -3.41 -5.45 -1.10
N SER A 36 -4.30 -6.25 -0.52
CA SER A 36 -4.12 -7.69 -0.39
C SER A 36 -4.80 -8.39 -1.56
N ALA A 37 -4.30 -9.56 -1.94
CA ALA A 37 -4.94 -10.37 -2.96
C ALA A 37 -6.37 -10.76 -2.53
N ARG A 38 -7.26 -10.90 -3.51
CA ARG A 38 -8.66 -11.30 -3.32
C ARG A 38 -8.75 -12.69 -2.68
N ALA A 39 -9.84 -12.94 -1.97
CA ALA A 39 -10.11 -14.23 -1.33
C ALA A 39 -9.92 -15.41 -2.31
N GLY A 40 -9.14 -16.42 -1.91
CA GLY A 40 -8.76 -17.56 -2.75
C GLY A 40 -7.35 -17.46 -3.35
N TYR A 41 -6.76 -16.27 -3.40
CA TYR A 41 -5.37 -16.04 -3.84
C TYR A 41 -4.40 -15.76 -2.68
N GLY A 42 -4.87 -15.94 -1.44
CA GLY A 42 -4.11 -15.63 -0.24
C GLY A 42 -2.84 -16.48 -0.11
N LYS A 43 -1.74 -15.83 0.27
CA LYS A 43 -0.44 -16.46 0.54
C LYS A 43 -0.16 -16.48 2.04
N PRO A 44 0.73 -17.38 2.52
CA PRO A 44 1.05 -17.47 3.94
C PRO A 44 1.49 -16.14 4.57
N SER A 45 2.20 -15.30 3.81
CA SER A 45 2.71 -14.00 4.28
C SER A 45 1.63 -12.94 4.49
N ASP A 46 0.42 -13.09 3.94
CA ASP A 46 -0.70 -12.17 4.17
C ASP A 46 -1.17 -12.18 5.63
N LYS A 47 -0.94 -13.30 6.33
CA LYS A 47 -1.30 -13.51 7.74
C LYS A 47 -0.23 -13.00 8.71
N TRP A 48 0.88 -12.48 8.20
CA TRP A 48 1.97 -12.00 9.05
C TRP A 48 1.65 -10.66 9.70
N SER A 49 2.27 -10.41 10.86
CA SER A 49 2.24 -9.10 11.50
C SER A 49 2.75 -8.01 10.55
N LEU A 50 2.31 -6.76 10.76
CA LEU A 50 2.75 -5.63 9.94
C LEU A 50 4.28 -5.53 9.86
N GLY A 51 4.99 -5.71 10.98
CA GLY A 51 6.45 -5.69 11.01
C GLY A 51 7.09 -6.75 10.10
N ASN A 52 6.56 -7.96 10.09
CA ASN A 52 7.06 -9.04 9.22
C ASN A 52 6.71 -8.80 7.74
N ARG A 53 5.56 -8.18 7.45
CA ARG A 53 5.21 -7.75 6.09
C ARG A 53 6.14 -6.64 5.60
N LEU A 54 6.53 -5.68 6.45
CA LEU A 54 7.54 -4.68 6.13
C LEU A 54 8.91 -5.31 5.87
N LEU A 55 9.35 -6.27 6.69
CA LEU A 55 10.60 -7.00 6.46
C LEU A 55 10.61 -7.73 5.11
N MET A 56 9.48 -8.29 4.70
CA MET A 56 9.30 -8.92 3.39
C MET A 56 9.44 -7.91 2.24
N LEU A 57 8.80 -6.74 2.35
CA LEU A 57 8.94 -5.67 1.37
C LEU A 57 10.38 -5.16 1.27
N VAL A 58 11.08 -5.00 2.41
CA VAL A 58 12.50 -4.63 2.46
C VAL A 58 13.38 -5.70 1.79
N ALA A 59 13.01 -6.97 1.87
CA ALA A 59 13.69 -8.06 1.14
C ALA A 59 13.42 -8.02 -0.38
N GLY A 60 12.58 -7.10 -0.85
CA GLY A 60 12.26 -6.90 -2.26
C GLY A 60 11.41 -8.02 -2.85
N THR A 61 10.54 -8.61 -2.03
CA THR A 61 9.61 -9.66 -2.47
C THR A 61 8.22 -9.38 -1.93
N GLU A 62 7.23 -9.94 -2.60
CA GLU A 62 5.83 -9.83 -2.20
C GLU A 62 5.29 -11.15 -1.67
N ASP A 63 5.89 -12.29 -2.02
CA ASP A 63 5.56 -13.60 -1.45
C ASP A 63 6.83 -14.24 -0.90
N ALA A 64 6.77 -14.54 0.40
CA ALA A 64 7.84 -15.21 1.09
C ALA A 64 7.27 -16.34 1.91
N ARG A 65 7.91 -17.50 1.79
CA ARG A 65 7.47 -18.73 2.43
C ARG A 65 8.66 -19.47 3.04
N GLY A 66 8.38 -20.27 4.06
CA GLY A 66 9.33 -21.25 4.55
C GLY A 66 9.67 -22.28 3.46
N TYR A 67 10.81 -22.95 3.60
CA TYR A 67 11.27 -23.92 2.60
C TYR A 67 10.22 -25.01 2.27
N GLN A 68 9.57 -25.57 3.29
CA GLN A 68 8.53 -26.60 3.07
C GLN A 68 7.27 -26.02 2.42
N GLN A 69 6.88 -24.80 2.78
CA GLN A 69 5.73 -24.12 2.19
C GLN A 69 5.94 -23.83 0.69
N TRP A 70 7.18 -23.58 0.25
CA TRP A 70 7.48 -23.49 -1.18
C TRP A 70 7.28 -24.83 -1.88
N ARG A 71 7.74 -25.93 -1.27
CA ARG A 71 7.56 -27.28 -1.82
C ARG A 71 6.08 -27.67 -1.91
N GLU A 72 5.28 -27.34 -0.90
CA GLU A 72 3.82 -27.50 -0.92
C GLU A 72 3.16 -26.68 -2.03
N ALA A 73 3.70 -25.48 -2.32
CA ALA A 73 3.26 -24.63 -3.42
C ALA A 73 3.83 -25.05 -4.80
N GLY A 74 4.46 -26.23 -4.90
CA GLY A 74 5.00 -26.75 -6.15
C GLY A 74 6.28 -26.07 -6.64
N ARG A 75 6.99 -25.33 -5.77
CA ARG A 75 8.22 -24.62 -6.10
C ARG A 75 9.38 -25.06 -5.21
N GLN A 76 10.60 -24.91 -5.73
CA GLN A 76 11.83 -25.32 -5.07
C GLN A 76 12.73 -24.10 -4.86
N VAL A 77 13.30 -23.95 -3.66
CA VAL A 77 14.28 -22.89 -3.41
C VAL A 77 15.57 -23.19 -4.19
N LYS A 78 16.07 -22.19 -4.94
CA LYS A 78 17.28 -22.31 -5.76
C LYS A 78 18.50 -22.64 -4.89
N LYS A 79 19.38 -23.49 -5.42
CA LYS A 79 20.64 -23.82 -4.74
C LYS A 79 21.48 -22.55 -4.54
N GLY A 80 21.89 -22.30 -3.29
CA GLY A 80 22.69 -21.12 -2.93
C GLY A 80 21.88 -19.86 -2.59
N ALA A 81 20.54 -19.91 -2.69
CA ALA A 81 19.68 -18.82 -2.21
C ALA A 81 19.86 -18.58 -0.71
N ARG A 82 19.80 -17.31 -0.31
CA ARG A 82 19.90 -16.89 1.10
C ARG A 82 18.53 -16.51 1.63
N ALA A 83 18.17 -17.07 2.78
CA ALA A 83 16.95 -16.68 3.47
C ALA A 83 17.06 -15.26 4.04
N PHE A 84 15.93 -14.58 4.14
CA PHE A 84 15.75 -13.46 5.08
C PHE A 84 14.95 -13.95 6.29
N TYR A 85 14.93 -13.16 7.37
CA TYR A 85 14.36 -13.59 8.64
C TYR A 85 13.17 -12.73 9.04
N ILE A 86 12.08 -13.40 9.42
CA ILE A 86 10.93 -12.79 10.10
C ILE A 86 10.98 -13.09 11.59
N LEU A 87 10.23 -12.34 12.39
CA LEU A 87 10.21 -12.48 13.85
C LEU A 87 8.99 -13.28 14.31
N ALA A 88 9.22 -14.32 15.11
CA ALA A 88 8.16 -15.08 15.77
C ALA A 88 8.31 -15.01 17.30
N PRO A 89 7.20 -14.86 18.05
CA PRO A 89 7.25 -14.77 19.50
C PRO A 89 7.60 -16.13 20.12
N LEU A 90 8.53 -16.12 21.08
CA LEU A 90 8.75 -17.22 22.01
C LEU A 90 7.70 -17.09 23.11
N THR A 91 6.80 -18.06 23.23
CA THR A 91 5.72 -18.04 24.21
C THR A 91 5.94 -19.06 25.32
N LYS A 92 5.60 -18.69 26.55
CA LYS A 92 5.65 -19.56 27.72
C LYS A 92 4.33 -19.47 28.48
N LYS A 93 3.79 -20.62 28.86
CA LYS A 93 2.67 -20.70 29.81
C LYS A 93 3.18 -20.46 31.22
N VAL A 94 2.53 -19.56 31.94
CA VAL A 94 2.82 -19.25 33.34
C VAL A 94 1.52 -19.27 34.12
N THR A 95 1.51 -20.00 35.23
CA THR A 95 0.39 -20.03 36.16
C THR A 95 0.50 -18.82 37.08
N GLN A 96 -0.52 -17.97 37.08
CA GLN A 96 -0.65 -16.81 37.95
C GLN A 96 -1.77 -17.08 38.96
N LYS A 97 -1.54 -16.71 40.23
CA LYS A 97 -2.64 -16.58 41.19
C LYS A 97 -3.33 -15.24 40.95
N VAL A 98 -4.62 -15.30 40.64
CA VAL A 98 -5.51 -14.14 40.49
C VAL A 98 -6.51 -14.23 41.62
N VAL A 99 -6.62 -13.15 42.41
CA VAL A 99 -7.63 -13.04 43.46
C VAL A 99 -8.90 -12.51 42.81
N ASP A 100 -9.99 -13.25 42.95
CA ASP A 100 -11.31 -12.85 42.48
C ASP A 100 -11.76 -11.59 43.26
N PRO A 101 -11.97 -10.45 42.60
CA PRO A 101 -12.27 -9.19 43.29
C PRO A 101 -13.65 -9.20 43.98
N GLU A 102 -14.56 -10.12 43.64
CA GLU A 102 -15.88 -10.22 44.26
C GLU A 102 -15.91 -11.22 45.43
N THR A 103 -15.17 -12.32 45.33
CA THR A 103 -15.24 -13.42 46.34
C THR A 103 -14.01 -13.50 47.23
N GLY A 104 -12.90 -12.84 46.88
CA GLY A 104 -11.62 -12.91 47.60
C GLY A 104 -10.90 -14.27 47.45
N GLU A 105 -11.40 -15.17 46.60
CA GLU A 105 -10.81 -16.49 46.39
C GLU A 105 -9.59 -16.43 45.45
N GLU A 106 -8.51 -17.14 45.81
CA GLU A 106 -7.35 -17.33 44.96
C GLU A 106 -7.65 -18.35 43.84
N LYS A 107 -7.79 -17.89 42.59
CA LYS A 107 -7.83 -18.75 41.41
C LYS A 107 -6.46 -18.83 40.75
N GLN A 108 -6.09 -20.03 40.30
CA GLN A 108 -4.94 -20.20 39.42
C GLN A 108 -5.39 -20.05 37.97
N GLU A 109 -4.87 -19.03 37.27
CA GLU A 109 -5.10 -18.83 35.84
C GLU A 109 -3.83 -19.14 35.05
N GLU A 110 -3.98 -19.88 33.94
CA GLU A 110 -2.90 -20.04 32.96
C GLU A 110 -2.85 -18.82 32.04
N LYS A 111 -1.72 -18.11 32.02
CA LYS A 111 -1.46 -17.01 31.10
C LYS A 111 -0.31 -17.36 30.16
N VAL A 112 -0.51 -17.13 28.86
CA VAL A 112 0.57 -17.20 27.88
C VAL A 112 1.29 -15.86 27.85
N ILE A 113 2.59 -15.85 28.14
CA ILE A 113 3.43 -14.66 28.04
C ILE A 113 4.43 -14.81 26.89
N CYS A 114 4.75 -13.70 26.23
CA CYS A 114 5.86 -13.65 25.27
C CYS A 114 7.17 -13.42 26.04
N THR A 115 8.11 -14.35 25.94
CA THR A 115 9.41 -14.29 26.65
C THR A 115 10.55 -13.77 25.77
N GLY A 116 10.30 -13.59 24.47
CA GLY A 116 11.29 -13.09 23.51
C GLY A 116 10.83 -13.30 22.07
N PHE A 117 11.72 -13.09 21.12
CA PHE A 117 11.48 -13.38 19.71
C PHE A 117 12.65 -14.17 19.15
N HIS A 118 12.37 -15.05 18.19
CA HIS A 118 13.40 -15.72 17.41
C HIS A 118 13.17 -15.49 15.92
N GLY A 119 14.24 -15.62 15.13
CA GLY A 119 14.18 -15.48 13.68
C GLY A 119 13.67 -16.75 13.02
N ILE A 120 12.71 -16.64 12.11
CA ILE A 120 12.30 -17.72 11.21
C ILE A 120 12.83 -17.43 9.81
N PRO A 121 13.63 -18.34 9.20
CA PRO A 121 14.11 -18.16 7.84
C PRO A 121 12.99 -18.38 6.83
N VAL A 122 12.84 -17.44 5.91
CA VAL A 122 11.92 -17.50 4.78
C VAL A 122 12.66 -17.12 3.49
N PHE A 123 12.16 -17.64 2.37
CA PHE A 123 12.76 -17.42 1.05
C PHE A 123 11.79 -16.63 0.19
N ARG A 124 12.35 -15.74 -0.61
CA ARG A 124 11.61 -14.90 -1.57
C ARG A 124 11.12 -15.75 -2.74
N TYR A 125 10.00 -15.37 -3.34
CA TYR A 125 9.51 -16.01 -4.56
C TYR A 125 10.56 -16.01 -5.68
N GLU A 126 11.29 -14.91 -5.84
CA GLU A 126 12.33 -14.69 -6.85
C GLU A 126 13.52 -15.65 -6.70
N ASP A 127 13.73 -16.18 -5.48
CA ASP A 127 14.78 -17.14 -5.14
C ASP A 127 14.32 -18.60 -5.29
N THR A 128 13.18 -18.83 -5.94
CA THR A 128 12.64 -20.17 -6.21
C THR A 128 12.53 -20.48 -7.70
N GLU A 129 12.45 -21.76 -8.04
CA GLU A 129 12.22 -22.31 -9.37
C GLU A 129 11.01 -23.27 -9.34
N GLY A 130 10.37 -23.48 -10.49
CA GLY A 130 9.13 -24.25 -10.62
C GLY A 130 8.04 -23.49 -11.37
N GLU A 131 6.85 -24.10 -11.46
CA GLU A 131 5.71 -23.50 -12.15
C GLU A 131 5.29 -22.17 -11.50
N PRO A 132 5.03 -21.12 -12.30
CA PRO A 132 4.51 -19.86 -11.78
C PRO A 132 3.26 -20.09 -10.93
N LEU A 133 3.17 -19.40 -9.80
CA LEU A 133 1.95 -19.44 -9.01
C LEU A 133 0.82 -18.76 -9.80
N PRO A 134 -0.46 -19.13 -9.54
CA PRO A 134 -1.60 -18.44 -10.12
C PRO A 134 -1.48 -16.94 -9.89
N GLN A 135 -1.70 -16.15 -10.95
CA GLN A 135 -1.64 -14.72 -10.85
C GLN A 135 -2.75 -14.24 -9.90
N ALA A 136 -2.34 -13.59 -8.81
CA ALA A 136 -3.28 -13.09 -7.82
C ALA A 136 -4.12 -11.94 -8.42
N ASP A 137 -5.43 -12.00 -8.18
CA ASP A 137 -6.34 -10.87 -8.42
C ASP A 137 -6.24 -9.92 -7.21
N TYR A 138 -5.90 -8.66 -7.45
CA TYR A 138 -5.79 -7.64 -6.39
C TYR A 138 -6.92 -6.62 -6.45
N SER A 139 -7.91 -6.83 -7.32
CA SER A 139 -9.05 -5.93 -7.47
C SER A 139 -9.85 -5.86 -6.16
N PRO A 140 -10.35 -4.68 -5.78
CA PRO A 140 -11.21 -4.56 -4.61
C PRO A 140 -12.53 -5.33 -4.81
N PRO A 141 -13.21 -5.75 -3.73
CA PRO A 141 -14.51 -6.41 -3.83
C PRO A 141 -15.57 -5.57 -4.55
N GLU A 142 -15.48 -4.24 -4.38
CA GLU A 142 -16.30 -3.24 -5.05
C GLU A 142 -15.37 -2.21 -5.69
N LEU A 143 -15.65 -1.84 -6.94
CA LEU A 143 -14.85 -0.88 -7.68
C LEU A 143 -15.13 0.55 -7.18
N PRO A 144 -14.13 1.45 -7.22
CA PRO A 144 -14.32 2.82 -6.75
C PRO A 144 -15.34 3.57 -7.62
N PRO A 145 -15.99 4.62 -7.09
CA PRO A 145 -16.75 5.55 -7.91
C PRO A 145 -15.89 6.06 -9.07
N LEU A 146 -16.53 6.36 -10.21
CA LEU A 146 -15.85 6.79 -11.43
C LEU A 146 -14.88 5.77 -12.07
N TYR A 147 -14.82 4.51 -11.61
CA TYR A 147 -13.95 3.49 -12.22
C TYR A 147 -14.16 3.37 -13.74
N GLU A 148 -15.41 3.30 -14.17
CA GLU A 148 -15.78 3.19 -15.60
C GLU A 148 -15.40 4.43 -16.42
N VAL A 149 -15.15 5.57 -15.78
CA VAL A 149 -14.72 6.79 -16.49
C VAL A 149 -13.33 6.59 -17.09
N ALA A 150 -12.43 5.87 -16.41
CA ALA A 150 -11.12 5.53 -16.99
C ALA A 150 -11.28 4.77 -18.32
N GLY A 151 -12.15 3.75 -18.34
CA GLY A 151 -12.46 2.98 -19.55
C GLY A 151 -13.03 3.83 -20.68
N ARG A 152 -13.82 4.87 -20.38
CA ARG A 152 -14.37 5.80 -21.38
C ARG A 152 -13.30 6.67 -22.05
N PHE A 153 -12.17 6.91 -21.36
CA PHE A 153 -10.98 7.53 -21.94
C PHE A 153 -10.03 6.52 -22.59
N GLY A 154 -10.43 5.25 -22.74
CA GLY A 154 -9.58 4.19 -23.28
C GLY A 154 -8.44 3.80 -22.35
N VAL A 155 -8.61 4.02 -21.04
CA VAL A 155 -7.60 3.74 -20.02
C VAL A 155 -7.94 2.45 -19.27
N GLU A 156 -7.00 1.51 -19.27
CA GLU A 156 -7.10 0.27 -18.51
C GLU A 156 -6.63 0.50 -17.07
N VAL A 157 -7.42 0.08 -16.07
CA VAL A 157 -7.04 0.19 -14.65
C VAL A 157 -6.65 -1.21 -14.14
N LYS A 158 -5.47 -1.32 -13.53
CA LYS A 158 -4.96 -2.57 -12.96
C LYS A 158 -4.64 -2.42 -11.49
N TYR A 159 -5.12 -3.35 -10.70
CA TYR A 159 -4.70 -3.52 -9.31
C TYR A 159 -3.52 -4.49 -9.27
N LEU A 160 -2.40 -4.01 -8.78
CA LEU A 160 -1.13 -4.72 -8.74
C LEU A 160 -0.55 -4.70 -7.32
N PRO A 161 0.23 -5.72 -6.94
CA PRO A 161 0.90 -5.70 -5.65
C PRO A 161 2.00 -4.63 -5.61
N PHE A 162 2.28 -4.14 -4.40
CA PHE A 162 3.11 -2.96 -4.20
C PHE A 162 4.55 -3.11 -4.70
N ALA A 163 4.85 -2.43 -5.82
CA ALA A 163 6.16 -2.43 -6.46
C ALA A 163 7.18 -1.40 -5.89
N GLY A 164 7.05 -0.99 -4.64
CA GLY A 164 8.06 -0.18 -3.93
C GLY A 164 8.07 1.33 -4.21
N THR A 165 7.67 1.81 -5.39
CA THR A 165 7.98 3.20 -5.82
C THR A 165 6.85 4.22 -5.71
N ALA A 166 5.58 3.82 -5.85
CA ALA A 166 4.42 4.72 -5.71
C ALA A 166 3.17 3.93 -5.27
N ALA A 167 2.12 4.61 -4.80
CA ALA A 167 0.84 3.97 -4.48
C ALA A 167 -0.07 3.81 -5.71
N GLY A 168 0.14 4.64 -6.73
CA GLY A 168 -0.48 4.55 -8.04
C GLY A 168 0.46 5.12 -9.11
N ARG A 169 0.16 4.87 -10.39
CA ARG A 169 0.81 5.52 -11.52
C ARG A 169 -0.03 5.43 -12.80
N PHE A 170 -0.28 6.55 -13.44
CA PHE A 170 -0.71 6.62 -14.83
C PHE A 170 0.47 6.49 -15.80
N ARG A 171 0.30 5.69 -16.86
CA ARG A 171 1.27 5.45 -17.93
C ARG A 171 0.74 5.99 -19.26
N PRO A 172 1.07 7.25 -19.64
CA PRO A 172 0.56 7.85 -20.88
C PRO A 172 0.84 7.03 -22.15
N GLY A 173 2.02 6.40 -22.24
CA GLY A 173 2.38 5.59 -23.41
C GLY A 173 1.65 4.25 -23.52
N ARG A 174 0.90 3.83 -22.50
CA ARG A 174 0.13 2.58 -22.48
C ARG A 174 -1.37 2.80 -22.26
N ASN A 175 -1.79 4.04 -21.95
CA ASN A 175 -3.13 4.34 -21.47
C ASN A 175 -3.55 3.39 -20.35
N GLU A 176 -2.75 3.34 -19.30
CA GLU A 176 -2.90 2.38 -18.20
C GLU A 176 -2.72 3.09 -16.86
N ILE A 177 -3.56 2.76 -15.88
CA ILE A 177 -3.39 3.15 -14.48
C ILE A 177 -3.03 1.89 -13.68
N ASP A 178 -1.85 1.90 -13.06
CA ASP A 178 -1.48 0.90 -12.06
C ASP A 178 -1.85 1.41 -10.67
N LEU A 179 -2.59 0.63 -9.90
CA LEU A 179 -2.92 0.91 -8.51
C LEU A 179 -2.31 -0.15 -7.60
N TYR A 180 -1.60 0.32 -6.59
CA TYR A 180 -0.98 -0.48 -5.52
C TYR A 180 -1.69 -0.27 -4.17
N SER A 181 -2.71 0.59 -4.15
CA SER A 181 -3.60 0.90 -3.02
C SER A 181 -5.06 0.82 -3.46
N HIS A 182 -5.97 0.49 -2.52
CA HIS A 182 -7.42 0.61 -2.70
C HIS A 182 -7.95 1.99 -2.28
N ASP A 183 -7.06 2.89 -1.81
CA ASP A 183 -7.45 4.22 -1.36
C ASP A 183 -7.96 5.06 -2.55
N LEU A 184 -9.11 5.73 -2.36
CA LEU A 184 -9.80 6.48 -3.41
C LEU A 184 -8.98 7.66 -3.94
N ASP A 185 -8.22 8.33 -3.07
CA ASP A 185 -7.38 9.45 -3.47
C ASP A 185 -6.35 9.07 -4.53
N VAL A 186 -5.76 7.88 -4.38
CA VAL A 186 -4.78 7.36 -5.33
C VAL A 186 -5.44 7.15 -6.69
N PHE A 187 -6.62 6.52 -6.72
CA PHE A 187 -7.35 6.32 -7.97
C PHE A 187 -7.74 7.65 -8.62
N PHE A 188 -8.29 8.59 -7.86
CA PHE A 188 -8.70 9.90 -8.40
C PHE A 188 -7.51 10.73 -8.91
N HIS A 189 -6.36 10.66 -8.23
CA HIS A 189 -5.12 11.30 -8.67
C HIS A 189 -4.66 10.76 -10.03
N GLU A 190 -4.57 9.44 -10.17
CA GLU A 190 -4.15 8.84 -11.43
C GLU A 190 -5.19 9.00 -12.55
N LEU A 191 -6.49 9.01 -12.22
CA LEU A 191 -7.56 9.34 -13.16
C LEU A 191 -7.44 10.78 -13.65
N ALA A 192 -7.10 11.72 -12.77
CA ALA A 192 -6.88 13.11 -13.15
C ALA A 192 -5.71 13.25 -14.12
N HIS A 193 -4.59 12.53 -13.90
CA HIS A 193 -3.50 12.46 -14.87
C HIS A 193 -3.95 11.89 -16.23
N ALA A 194 -4.71 10.79 -16.21
CA ALA A 194 -5.23 10.18 -17.43
C ALA A 194 -6.08 11.14 -18.26
N VAL A 195 -7.00 11.86 -17.62
CA VAL A 195 -7.87 12.83 -18.29
C VAL A 195 -7.08 14.08 -18.71
N HIS A 196 -6.15 14.56 -17.89
CA HIS A 196 -5.30 15.71 -18.23
C HIS A 196 -4.47 15.44 -19.49
N ASN A 197 -4.00 14.20 -19.67
CA ASN A 197 -3.26 13.77 -20.85
C ASN A 197 -4.09 13.89 -22.15
N THR A 198 -5.42 13.91 -22.07
CA THR A 198 -6.31 14.13 -23.23
C THR A 198 -6.52 15.61 -23.57
N ILE A 199 -6.15 16.51 -22.66
CA ILE A 199 -6.18 17.96 -22.87
C ILE A 199 -4.85 18.39 -23.49
N ARG A 200 -3.74 17.94 -22.90
CA ARG A 200 -2.39 18.09 -23.46
C ARG A 200 -1.51 16.91 -23.08
N PRO A 201 -0.58 16.47 -23.95
CA PRO A 201 0.35 15.40 -23.60
C PRO A 201 1.14 15.71 -22.33
N LEU A 202 1.15 14.77 -21.39
CA LEU A 202 1.95 14.85 -20.17
C LEU A 202 3.43 14.67 -20.48
N LYS A 203 4.28 15.23 -19.61
CA LYS A 203 5.74 15.08 -19.68
C LYS A 203 6.17 13.98 -18.71
N GLY A 204 7.16 13.18 -19.10
CA GLY A 204 7.67 12.10 -18.25
C GLY A 204 8.41 12.64 -17.02
N GLY A 205 8.12 12.08 -15.85
CA GLY A 205 8.66 12.53 -14.56
C GLY A 205 7.66 13.38 -13.77
N GLN A 206 8.05 13.81 -12.57
CA GLN A 206 7.19 14.65 -11.73
C GLN A 206 7.32 16.11 -12.17
N HIS A 207 6.28 16.60 -12.84
CA HIS A 207 6.20 17.99 -13.27
C HIS A 207 5.22 18.76 -12.39
N ARG A 208 5.71 19.85 -11.78
CA ARG A 208 4.99 20.64 -10.79
C ARG A 208 3.55 20.98 -11.20
N ASP A 209 3.33 21.46 -12.42
CA ASP A 209 2.00 21.83 -12.90
C ASP A 209 1.07 20.61 -13.01
N GLN A 210 1.57 19.50 -13.56
CA GLN A 210 0.82 18.25 -13.73
C GLN A 210 0.43 17.62 -12.39
N GLU A 211 1.34 17.63 -11.42
CA GLU A 211 1.09 17.10 -10.07
C GLU A 211 0.10 17.97 -9.30
N ILE A 212 0.21 19.31 -9.39
CA ILE A 212 -0.75 20.22 -8.73
C ILE A 212 -2.16 20.05 -9.33
N ILE A 213 -2.27 19.88 -10.65
CA ILE A 213 -3.56 19.64 -11.31
C ILE A 213 -4.18 18.34 -10.80
N ALA A 214 -3.43 17.23 -10.86
CA ALA A 214 -3.92 15.92 -10.44
C ALA A 214 -4.33 15.90 -8.97
N GLU A 215 -3.49 16.46 -8.10
CA GLU A 215 -3.75 16.51 -6.66
C GLU A 215 -4.96 17.39 -6.31
N THR A 216 -5.12 18.52 -6.99
CA THR A 216 -6.27 19.42 -6.78
C THR A 216 -7.56 18.76 -7.23
N VAL A 217 -7.57 18.09 -8.38
CA VAL A 217 -8.71 17.29 -8.86
C VAL A 217 -9.04 16.16 -7.88
N ALA A 218 -8.03 15.42 -7.40
CA ALA A 218 -8.22 14.35 -6.43
C ALA A 218 -8.84 14.86 -5.13
N CYS A 219 -8.37 15.99 -4.59
CA CYS A 219 -8.98 16.66 -3.43
C CYS A 219 -10.47 16.94 -3.63
N VAL A 220 -10.85 17.50 -4.78
CA VAL A 220 -12.25 17.83 -5.10
C VAL A 220 -13.10 16.57 -5.19
N LEU A 221 -12.63 15.55 -5.91
CA LEU A 221 -13.36 14.28 -6.05
C LEU A 221 -13.47 13.53 -4.72
N CYS A 222 -12.43 13.52 -3.90
CA CYS A 222 -12.47 12.94 -2.56
C CYS A 222 -13.57 13.59 -1.69
N GLU A 223 -13.70 14.92 -1.74
CA GLU A 223 -14.75 15.62 -0.99
C GLU A 223 -16.16 15.26 -1.51
N LEU A 224 -16.35 15.17 -2.83
CA LEU A 224 -17.63 14.85 -3.45
C LEU A 224 -18.08 13.40 -3.21
N TYR A 225 -17.15 12.45 -3.24
CA TYR A 225 -17.44 11.01 -3.11
C TYR A 225 -17.17 10.48 -1.69
N GLY A 226 -16.98 11.37 -0.70
CA GLY A 226 -17.01 11.02 0.72
C GLY A 226 -15.73 10.44 1.31
N ALA A 227 -14.58 10.59 0.64
CA ALA A 227 -13.26 10.25 1.16
C ALA A 227 -12.74 11.35 2.13
N LYS A 228 -13.40 11.45 3.29
CA LYS A 228 -13.13 12.49 4.30
C LYS A 228 -11.72 12.36 4.88
N GLY A 229 -11.02 13.49 5.00
CA GLY A 229 -9.69 13.58 5.63
C GLY A 229 -8.52 13.72 4.64
N TYR A 230 -8.75 13.51 3.34
CA TYR A 230 -7.70 13.64 2.33
C TYR A 230 -7.26 15.09 2.08
N LEU A 231 -8.14 16.07 2.28
CA LEU A 231 -7.87 17.49 1.99
C LEU A 231 -6.59 18.03 2.65
N TRP A 232 -6.29 17.60 3.88
CA TRP A 232 -5.05 18.00 4.55
C TRP A 232 -3.81 17.42 3.87
N HIS A 233 -3.86 16.15 3.50
CA HIS A 233 -2.76 15.47 2.81
C HIS A 233 -2.50 16.06 1.42
N GLY A 234 -3.57 16.31 0.65
CA GLY A 234 -3.42 16.96 -0.65
C GLY A 234 -2.95 18.41 -0.55
N TRP A 235 -3.37 19.15 0.49
CA TRP A 235 -2.83 20.48 0.77
C TRP A 235 -1.32 20.44 1.09
N GLU A 236 -0.84 19.52 1.91
CA GLU A 236 0.59 19.32 2.17
C GLU A 236 1.36 18.95 0.90
N TYR A 237 0.80 18.10 0.05
CA TYR A 237 1.40 17.71 -1.22
C TYR A 237 1.51 18.91 -2.18
N ILE A 238 0.43 19.70 -2.34
CA ILE A 238 0.47 20.92 -3.16
C ILE A 238 1.47 21.94 -2.59
N LYS A 239 1.55 22.12 -1.27
CA LYS A 239 2.56 22.99 -0.65
C LYS A 239 3.99 22.52 -0.95
N HIS A 240 4.26 21.22 -0.97
CA HIS A 240 5.56 20.70 -1.36
C HIS A 240 5.97 21.20 -2.75
N TYR A 241 5.06 21.11 -3.71
CA TYR A 241 5.26 21.64 -5.07
C TYR A 241 5.20 23.18 -5.13
N GLY A 242 4.52 23.81 -4.18
CA GLY A 242 4.42 25.26 -3.98
C GLY A 242 5.70 25.93 -3.46
N GLY A 243 6.69 25.16 -3.01
CA GLY A 243 7.88 25.69 -2.32
C GLY A 243 7.70 25.87 -0.82
N GLN A 244 6.77 25.13 -0.20
CA GLN A 244 6.44 25.14 1.24
C GLN A 244 5.83 26.44 1.78
N ASP A 245 5.64 27.47 0.95
CA ASP A 245 4.90 28.69 1.28
C ASP A 245 3.42 28.57 0.88
N PRO A 246 2.46 28.72 1.82
CA PRO A 246 1.02 28.70 1.54
C PRO A 246 0.57 29.68 0.44
N ARG A 247 1.18 30.87 0.35
CA ARG A 247 0.80 31.86 -0.66
C ARG A 247 1.27 31.44 -2.05
N ALA A 248 2.50 30.93 -2.16
CA ALA A 248 3.03 30.37 -3.38
C ALA A 248 2.26 29.11 -3.83
N ALA A 249 1.82 28.27 -2.90
CA ALA A 249 0.97 27.11 -3.17
C ALA A 249 -0.40 27.54 -3.74
N LEU A 250 -1.07 28.50 -3.09
CA LEU A 250 -2.33 29.05 -3.59
C LEU A 250 -2.17 29.69 -4.98
N LYS A 251 -1.10 30.47 -5.19
CA LYS A 251 -0.79 31.05 -6.50
C LYS A 251 -0.58 29.96 -7.56
N ALA A 252 0.05 28.85 -7.20
CA ALA A 252 0.29 27.75 -8.13
C ALA A 252 -1.00 27.00 -8.49
N ILE A 253 -1.93 26.80 -7.54
CA ILE A 253 -3.27 26.28 -7.83
C ILE A 253 -4.00 27.23 -8.79
N MET A 254 -4.04 28.53 -8.46
CA MET A 254 -4.72 29.53 -9.30
C MET A 254 -4.14 29.59 -10.72
N ALA A 255 -2.83 29.32 -10.88
CA ALA A 255 -2.19 29.31 -12.18
C ALA A 255 -2.59 28.12 -13.07
N VAL A 256 -3.12 27.04 -12.49
CA VAL A 256 -3.54 25.82 -13.22
C VAL A 256 -5.05 25.55 -13.10
N LEU A 257 -5.82 26.48 -12.52
CA LEU A 257 -7.23 26.28 -12.19
C LEU A 257 -8.09 25.97 -13.43
N ASN A 258 -7.81 26.62 -14.56
CA ASN A 258 -8.51 26.32 -15.81
C ASN A 258 -8.31 24.87 -16.27
N ASP A 259 -7.11 24.31 -16.05
CA ASP A 259 -6.86 22.90 -16.37
C ASP A 259 -7.60 21.97 -15.40
N VAL A 260 -7.63 22.32 -14.10
CA VAL A 260 -8.39 21.58 -13.08
C VAL A 260 -9.88 21.55 -13.43
N GLU A 261 -10.46 22.69 -13.78
CA GLU A 261 -11.86 22.81 -14.19
C GLU A 261 -12.15 21.98 -15.44
N GLU A 262 -11.28 22.04 -16.45
CA GLU A 262 -11.45 21.26 -17.69
C GLU A 262 -11.33 19.74 -17.43
N VAL A 263 -10.43 19.31 -16.55
CA VAL A 263 -10.33 17.89 -16.15
C VAL A 263 -11.61 17.44 -15.44
N LEU A 264 -12.09 18.20 -14.46
CA LEU A 264 -13.34 17.89 -13.74
C LEU A 264 -14.54 17.85 -14.69
N ARG A 265 -14.66 18.82 -15.60
CA ARG A 265 -15.72 18.86 -16.61
C ARG A 265 -15.74 17.58 -17.45
N ARG A 266 -14.58 17.18 -17.98
CA ARG A 266 -14.47 15.95 -18.79
C ARG A 266 -14.80 14.69 -18.00
N ILE A 267 -14.40 14.61 -16.72
CA ILE A 267 -14.75 13.49 -15.83
C ILE A 267 -16.27 13.39 -15.67
N PHE A 268 -16.95 14.50 -15.34
CA PHE A 268 -18.40 14.48 -15.09
C PHE A 268 -19.22 14.31 -16.37
N GLU A 269 -18.78 14.87 -17.50
CA GLU A 269 -19.40 14.59 -18.80
C GLU A 269 -19.29 13.11 -19.15
N ALA A 270 -18.08 12.55 -19.01
CA ALA A 270 -17.87 11.13 -19.23
C ALA A 270 -18.74 10.31 -18.30
N GLU A 271 -18.84 10.61 -17.00
CA GLU A 271 -19.73 9.94 -16.04
C GLU A 271 -21.22 10.01 -16.47
N GLY A 272 -21.68 11.20 -16.88
CA GLY A 272 -23.04 11.49 -17.30
C GLY A 272 -23.51 10.73 -18.54
N MET A 273 -22.60 10.35 -19.45
CA MET A 273 -22.91 9.55 -20.66
C MET A 273 -23.55 8.18 -20.35
N ALA A 274 -23.54 7.70 -19.11
CA ALA A 274 -24.26 6.50 -18.68
C ALA A 274 -25.73 6.76 -18.34
N LYS A 275 -26.09 7.97 -17.89
CA LYS A 275 -27.49 8.29 -17.53
C LYS A 275 -28.38 8.43 -18.76
N ASP A 276 -27.80 8.84 -19.89
CA ASP A 276 -28.52 9.08 -21.15
C ASP A 276 -28.67 7.83 -22.04
N LYS A 277 -28.04 6.69 -21.68
CA LYS A 277 -28.15 5.42 -22.42
C LYS A 277 -29.13 4.42 -21.79
N VAL A 278 -29.82 4.81 -20.73
CA VAL A 278 -30.83 3.99 -20.03
C VAL A 278 -32.16 4.74 -19.87
N ALA A 279 -32.50 5.60 -20.84
CA ALA A 279 -33.82 6.21 -20.99
C ALA A 279 -34.49 5.73 -22.29
#